data_AF-A0A936D3W0-F1
#
_entry.id   AF-A0A936D3W0-F1
#
_cell.length_a   1.000
_cell.length_b   1.000
_cell.length_c   1.000
_cell.angle_alpha   90.00
_cell.angle_beta   90.00
_cell.angle_gamma   90.00
#
_symmetry.space_group_name_H-M   'P 1'
#
loop_
_entity.id
_entity.type
_entity.pdbx_description
1 polymer ?
#
loop_
_entity_poly.entity_id
_entity_poly.type
_entity_poly.pdbx_seq_one_letter_code
_entity_poly.pdbx_strand_id
1 'polypeptide(L)'
;MTPEPPGQSTGIPETLPGFNLKDALYRVGNNWTLLQNILFIFHRTHQSTFDQFIKAVESLDWDLATRITHTVKGGAATIGATALSAIAGELEALLKEKNHQDVRQLFPKFQSTFNEALKNIENYKTGLDEPTANHHAIETPTQELTNQIIDNIIFNLTNDLSAAEEQIKRLSIIDQHNSVNKCFSVELIHAFEQFDIRKVKDLLNQRKNISSK
;
A
#
# COMPACT_ATOMS: atom_id res chain seq x y z
N MET A 1 -18.36 -7.01 35.24
CA MET A 1 -17.91 -7.38 33.89
C MET A 1 -18.40 -6.31 32.94
N THR A 2 -17.51 -5.44 32.48
CA THR A 2 -17.80 -4.52 31.38
C THR A 2 -17.87 -5.31 30.08
N PRO A 3 -18.89 -5.13 29.24
CA PRO A 3 -18.89 -5.75 27.92
C PRO A 3 -17.78 -5.13 27.07
N GLU A 4 -16.86 -5.96 26.60
CA GLU A 4 -15.91 -5.61 25.53
C GLU A 4 -16.70 -5.18 24.29
N PRO A 5 -16.24 -4.15 23.55
CA PRO A 5 -16.89 -3.74 22.32
C PRO A 5 -16.78 -4.84 21.25
N PRO A 6 -17.84 -5.07 20.46
CA PRO A 6 -17.88 -6.13 19.45
C PRO A 6 -16.81 -5.91 18.37
N GLY A 7 -16.08 -6.98 18.09
CA GLY A 7 -14.93 -7.01 17.20
C GLY A 7 -15.22 -6.45 15.81
N GLN A 8 -14.36 -5.51 15.42
CA GLN A 8 -14.18 -5.06 14.04
C GLN A 8 -13.53 -6.20 13.25
N SER A 9 -14.35 -7.08 12.67
CA SER A 9 -13.91 -7.98 11.60
C SER A 9 -13.78 -7.16 10.30
N THR A 10 -12.78 -6.29 10.23
CA THR A 10 -12.34 -5.67 8.98
C THR A 10 -11.34 -6.62 8.32
N GLY A 11 -11.26 -6.65 6.99
CA GLY A 11 -10.43 -7.56 6.17
C GLY A 11 -8.91 -7.41 6.35
N ILE A 12 -8.45 -7.41 7.59
CA ILE A 12 -7.06 -7.43 8.02
C ILE A 12 -6.58 -8.88 7.84
N PRO A 13 -5.59 -9.16 6.99
CA PRO A 13 -4.96 -10.46 6.98
C PRO A 13 -4.37 -10.71 8.37
N GLU A 14 -4.76 -11.81 9.00
CA GLU A 14 -4.20 -12.21 10.31
C GLU A 14 -2.67 -12.34 10.25
N THR A 15 -2.13 -12.68 9.06
CA THR A 15 -0.70 -12.78 8.81
C THR A 15 -0.34 -12.38 7.37
N LEU A 16 0.83 -11.77 7.21
CA LEU A 16 1.50 -11.59 5.91
C LEU A 16 2.90 -12.23 6.03
N PRO A 17 3.23 -13.27 5.24
CA PRO A 17 4.47 -14.01 5.39
C PRO A 17 5.72 -13.11 5.33
N GLY A 18 6.57 -13.18 6.34
CA GLY A 18 7.77 -12.35 6.44
C GLY A 18 7.55 -10.96 7.05
N PHE A 19 6.33 -10.62 7.47
CA PHE A 19 5.98 -9.32 8.05
C PHE A 19 5.43 -9.46 9.47
N ASN A 20 5.96 -8.66 10.39
CA ASN A 20 5.37 -8.44 11.70
C ASN A 20 4.34 -7.30 11.62
N LEU A 21 3.15 -7.63 11.12
CA LEU A 21 2.07 -6.65 10.96
C LEU A 21 1.62 -6.05 12.30
N LYS A 22 1.72 -6.78 13.41
CA LYS A 22 1.35 -6.27 14.74
C LYS A 22 2.25 -5.11 15.16
N ASP A 23 3.56 -5.28 15.03
CA ASP A 23 4.52 -4.21 15.37
C ASP A 23 4.42 -3.04 14.38
N ALA A 24 4.27 -3.33 13.08
CA ALA A 24 4.07 -2.30 12.06
C ALA A 24 2.79 -1.47 12.32
N LEU A 25 1.69 -2.14 12.66
CA LEU A 25 0.40 -1.52 12.97
C LEU A 25 0.49 -0.63 14.21
N TYR A 26 1.18 -1.09 15.26
CA TYR A 26 1.44 -0.29 16.45
C TYR A 26 2.21 1.00 16.12
N ARG A 27 3.25 0.92 15.28
CA ARG A 27 4.08 2.07 14.87
C ARG A 27 3.29 3.12 14.07
N VAL A 28 2.28 2.70 13.31
CA VAL A 28 1.42 3.61 12.54
C VAL A 28 0.16 4.03 13.30
N GLY A 29 0.13 3.84 14.62
CA GLY A 29 -0.98 4.31 15.48
C GLY A 29 -2.25 3.45 15.39
N ASN A 30 -2.09 2.14 15.18
CA ASN A 30 -3.19 1.19 14.98
C ASN A 30 -4.11 1.50 13.79
N ASN A 31 -3.58 2.17 12.77
CA ASN A 31 -4.30 2.48 11.54
C ASN A 31 -3.97 1.46 10.43
N TRP A 32 -4.85 0.48 10.24
CA TRP A 32 -4.67 -0.57 9.24
C TRP A 32 -4.63 -0.03 7.80
N THR A 33 -5.54 0.88 7.45
CA THR A 33 -5.59 1.50 6.11
C THR A 33 -4.29 2.21 5.78
N LEU A 34 -3.71 2.91 6.76
CA LEU A 34 -2.40 3.55 6.59
C LEU A 34 -1.29 2.51 6.39
N LEU A 35 -1.24 1.44 7.19
CA LEU A 35 -0.25 0.38 7.04
C LEU A 35 -0.32 -0.28 5.65
N GLN A 36 -1.54 -0.61 5.21
CA GLN A 36 -1.79 -1.19 3.89
C GLN A 36 -1.30 -0.25 2.77
N ASN A 37 -1.57 1.04 2.88
CA ASN A 37 -1.08 2.02 1.90
C ASN A 37 0.45 2.11 1.90
N ILE A 38 1.11 2.07 3.07
CA ILE A 38 2.57 2.08 3.17
C ILE A 38 3.16 0.80 2.54
N LEU A 39 2.53 -0.36 2.71
CA LEU A 39 2.93 -1.61 2.03
C LEU A 39 2.90 -1.44 0.50
N PHE A 40 1.82 -0.90 -0.05
CA PHE A 40 1.70 -0.69 -1.50
C PHE A 40 2.65 0.37 -2.04
N ILE A 41 2.88 1.46 -1.30
CA ILE A 41 3.88 2.48 -1.65
C ILE A 41 5.28 1.86 -1.64
N PHE A 42 5.61 1.03 -0.65
CA PHE A 42 6.88 0.31 -0.58
C PHE A 42 7.04 -0.57 -1.82
N HIS A 43 6.03 -1.38 -2.17
CA HIS A 43 6.07 -2.23 -3.36
C HIS A 43 6.31 -1.43 -4.65
N ARG A 44 5.54 -0.36 -4.89
CA ARG A 44 5.64 0.48 -6.10
C ARG A 44 7.00 1.18 -6.19
N THR A 45 7.48 1.76 -5.09
CA THR A 45 8.71 2.57 -5.07
C THR A 45 9.96 1.70 -5.26
N HIS A 46 9.89 0.44 -4.84
CA HIS A 46 11.06 -0.43 -4.76
C HIS A 46 11.21 -1.45 -5.89
N GLN A 47 10.32 -1.46 -6.90
CA GLN A 47 10.41 -2.40 -8.03
C GLN A 47 11.75 -2.36 -8.76
N SER A 48 12.34 -1.18 -8.93
CA SER A 48 13.64 -1.01 -9.61
C SER A 48 14.79 -0.69 -8.66
N THR A 49 14.58 -0.71 -7.35
CA THR A 49 15.63 -0.36 -6.37
C THR A 49 16.76 -1.37 -6.37
N PHE A 50 16.46 -2.65 -6.57
CA PHE A 50 17.49 -3.68 -6.60
C PHE A 50 18.42 -3.56 -7.82
N ASP A 51 17.89 -3.20 -8.99
CA ASP A 51 18.69 -2.94 -10.19
C ASP A 51 19.60 -1.72 -10.02
N GLN A 52 19.09 -0.67 -9.36
CA GLN A 52 19.90 0.51 -9.02
C GLN A 52 21.02 0.16 -8.04
N PHE A 53 20.74 -0.72 -7.08
CA PHE A 53 21.73 -1.22 -6.14
C PHE A 53 22.84 -2.02 -6.86
N ILE A 54 22.48 -2.94 -7.75
CA ILE A 54 23.45 -3.69 -8.57
C ILE A 54 24.37 -2.73 -9.33
N LYS A 55 23.79 -1.76 -10.05
CA LYS A 55 24.55 -0.79 -10.83
C LYS A 55 25.51 0.02 -9.95
N ALA A 56 25.10 0.41 -8.75
CA ALA A 56 25.95 1.11 -7.81
C ALA A 56 27.14 0.25 -7.36
N VAL A 57 26.91 -1.02 -7.03
CA VAL A 57 27.97 -1.97 -6.64
C VAL A 57 28.93 -2.26 -7.80
N GLU A 58 28.42 -2.49 -9.02
CA GLU A 58 29.24 -2.73 -10.21
C GLU A 58 30.09 -1.51 -10.60
N SER A 59 29.55 -0.31 -10.39
CA SER A 59 30.26 0.95 -10.64
C SER A 59 31.19 1.37 -9.49
N LEU A 60 31.29 0.56 -8.43
CA LEU A 60 32.05 0.85 -7.20
C LEU A 60 31.59 2.14 -6.48
N ASP A 61 30.34 2.56 -6.71
CA ASP A 61 29.70 3.69 -6.04
C ASP A 61 29.14 3.25 -4.68
N TRP A 62 30.04 3.08 -3.73
CA TRP A 62 29.74 2.61 -2.38
C TRP A 62 28.80 3.55 -1.61
N ASP A 63 28.88 4.85 -1.86
CA ASP A 63 28.03 5.84 -1.21
C ASP A 63 26.59 5.70 -1.70
N LEU A 64 26.38 5.55 -3.01
CA LEU A 64 25.06 5.28 -3.57
C LEU A 64 24.50 3.93 -3.09
N ALA A 65 25.30 2.88 -3.12
CA ALA A 65 24.90 1.54 -2.66
C ALA A 65 24.50 1.55 -1.17
N THR A 66 25.25 2.28 -0.34
CA THR A 66 24.95 2.46 1.09
C THR A 66 23.63 3.20 1.27
N ARG A 67 23.41 4.29 0.53
CA ARG A 67 22.18 5.08 0.62
C ARG A 67 20.95 4.28 0.19
N ILE A 68 21.04 3.52 -0.90
CA ILE A 68 19.96 2.65 -1.37
C ILE A 68 19.60 1.63 -0.28
N THR A 69 20.61 0.96 0.27
CA THR A 69 20.42 -0.03 1.35
C THR A 69 19.80 0.61 2.59
N HIS A 70 20.22 1.82 2.96
CA HIS A 70 19.65 2.59 4.07
C HIS A 70 18.16 2.89 3.86
N THR A 71 17.76 3.29 2.65
CA THR A 71 16.35 3.52 2.31
C THR A 71 15.53 2.23 2.42
N VAL A 72 16.05 1.11 1.90
CA VAL A 72 15.38 -0.20 1.99
C VAL A 72 15.21 -0.64 3.44
N LYS A 73 16.26 -0.48 4.27
CA LYS A 73 16.21 -0.77 5.70
C LYS A 73 15.10 0.00 6.40
N GLY A 74 15.05 1.33 6.19
CA GLY A 74 14.04 2.19 6.79
C GLY A 74 12.62 1.79 6.39
N GLY A 75 12.37 1.65 5.09
CA GLY A 75 11.06 1.24 4.59
C GLY A 75 10.64 -0.15 5.08
N ALA A 76 11.56 -1.11 5.09
CA ALA A 76 11.33 -2.47 5.58
C ALA A 76 10.98 -2.48 7.08
N ALA A 77 11.65 -1.66 7.89
CA ALA A 77 11.33 -1.51 9.31
C ALA A 77 9.93 -0.93 9.52
N THR A 78 9.53 0.07 8.73
CA THR A 78 8.21 0.71 8.82
C THR A 78 7.07 -0.27 8.51
N ILE A 79 7.22 -1.11 7.48
CA ILE A 79 6.19 -2.09 7.09
C ILE A 79 6.23 -3.39 7.90
N GLY A 80 7.19 -3.53 8.82
CA GLY A 80 7.35 -4.73 9.63
C GLY A 80 8.06 -5.90 8.91
N ALA A 81 8.72 -5.66 7.79
CA ALA A 81 9.58 -6.64 7.11
C ALA A 81 10.92 -6.77 7.87
N THR A 82 10.85 -7.33 9.08
CA THR A 82 11.96 -7.34 10.06
C THR A 82 13.22 -8.03 9.53
N ALA A 83 13.06 -9.17 8.85
CA ALA A 83 14.18 -9.90 8.25
C ALA A 83 14.88 -9.09 7.16
N LEU A 84 14.12 -8.41 6.30
CA LEU A 84 14.66 -7.54 5.25
C LEU A 84 15.40 -6.35 5.88
N SER A 85 14.81 -5.72 6.89
CA SER A 85 15.44 -4.60 7.61
C SER A 85 16.75 -5.01 8.27
N ALA A 86 16.83 -6.22 8.85
CA ALA A 86 18.04 -6.72 9.49
C ALA A 86 19.16 -6.96 8.47
N ILE A 87 18.86 -7.68 7.38
CA ILE A 87 19.84 -7.96 6.32
C ILE A 87 20.30 -6.65 5.64
N ALA A 88 19.39 -5.70 5.41
CA ALA A 88 19.76 -4.38 4.90
C ALA A 88 20.68 -3.64 5.88
N GLY A 89 20.46 -3.76 7.19
CA GLY A 89 21.35 -3.20 8.20
C GLY A 89 22.77 -3.81 8.17
N GLU A 90 22.86 -5.14 8.06
CA GLU A 90 24.14 -5.85 7.91
C GLU A 90 24.86 -5.41 6.62
N LEU A 91 24.13 -5.36 5.51
CA LEU A 91 24.68 -4.95 4.21
C LEU A 91 25.12 -3.48 4.21
N GLU A 92 24.36 -2.59 4.84
CA GLU A 92 24.71 -1.18 5.00
C GLU A 92 26.05 -1.01 5.75
N ALA A 93 26.30 -1.82 6.78
CA ALA A 93 27.56 -1.78 7.53
C ALA A 93 28.74 -2.24 6.67
N LEU A 94 28.60 -3.36 5.95
CA LEU A 94 29.64 -3.90 5.08
C LEU A 94 29.98 -2.96 3.91
N LEU A 95 28.98 -2.25 3.37
CA LEU A 95 29.18 -1.24 2.33
C LEU A 95 29.96 -0.02 2.85
N LYS A 96 29.70 0.43 4.08
CA LYS A 96 30.45 1.53 4.72
C LYS A 96 31.92 1.16 4.96
N GLU A 97 32.18 -0.09 5.30
CA GLU A 97 33.53 -0.64 5.48
C GLU A 97 34.23 -0.97 4.15
N LYS A 98 33.51 -0.89 3.02
CA LYS A 98 34.00 -1.26 1.68
C LYS A 98 34.53 -2.69 1.64
N ASN A 99 33.89 -3.60 2.38
CA ASN A 99 34.29 -5.01 2.45
C ASN A 99 33.66 -5.81 1.30
N HIS A 100 34.35 -5.84 0.16
CA HIS A 100 33.85 -6.44 -1.08
C HIS A 100 33.50 -7.93 -0.96
N GLN A 101 34.26 -8.69 -0.17
CA GLN A 101 34.03 -10.13 -0.04
C GLN A 101 32.74 -10.41 0.75
N ASP A 102 32.55 -9.71 1.85
CA ASP A 102 31.38 -9.94 2.72
C ASP A 102 30.11 -9.36 2.09
N VAL A 103 30.20 -8.22 1.39
CA VAL A 103 29.09 -7.70 0.57
C VAL A 103 28.64 -8.74 -0.44
N ARG A 104 29.58 -9.39 -1.15
CA ARG A 104 29.27 -10.43 -2.14
C ARG A 104 28.61 -11.66 -1.52
N GLN A 105 28.98 -12.03 -0.29
CA GLN A 105 28.37 -13.16 0.42
C GLN A 105 26.94 -12.86 0.88
N LEU A 106 26.67 -11.64 1.33
CA LEU A 106 25.36 -11.25 1.85
C LEU A 106 24.38 -10.89 0.71
N PHE A 107 24.90 -10.55 -0.47
CA PHE A 107 24.13 -10.12 -1.63
C PHE A 107 22.98 -11.07 -2.03
N PRO A 108 23.18 -12.39 -2.19
CA PRO A 108 22.10 -13.30 -2.58
C PRO A 108 20.99 -13.38 -1.54
N LYS A 109 21.36 -13.30 -0.25
CA LYS A 109 20.41 -13.31 0.86
C LYS A 109 19.56 -12.03 0.84
N PHE A 110 20.20 -10.86 0.67
CA PHE A 110 19.49 -9.59 0.52
C PHE A 110 18.53 -9.61 -0.67
N GLN A 111 18.98 -10.09 -1.83
CA GLN A 111 18.15 -10.22 -3.02
C GLN A 111 16.91 -11.09 -2.79
N SER A 112 17.12 -12.30 -2.24
CA SER A 112 16.04 -13.24 -2.00
C SER A 112 15.00 -12.67 -1.06
N THR A 113 15.42 -12.10 0.07
CA THR A 113 14.51 -11.53 1.06
C THR A 113 13.79 -10.28 0.54
N PHE A 114 14.47 -9.45 -0.26
CA PHE A 114 13.86 -8.28 -0.89
C PHE A 114 12.77 -8.67 -1.89
N ASN A 115 13.09 -9.62 -2.79
CA ASN A 115 12.14 -10.11 -3.79
C ASN A 115 10.96 -10.84 -3.14
N GLU A 116 11.19 -11.61 -2.09
CA GLU A 116 10.14 -12.27 -1.32
C GLU A 116 9.20 -11.24 -0.67
N ALA A 117 9.74 -10.17 -0.08
CA ALA A 117 8.93 -9.11 0.50
C ALA A 117 8.06 -8.41 -0.56
N LEU A 118 8.61 -8.07 -1.73
CA LEU A 118 7.84 -7.48 -2.82
C LEU A 118 6.74 -8.43 -3.31
N LYS A 119 7.09 -9.70 -3.54
CA LYS A 119 6.14 -10.73 -3.99
C LYS A 119 5.01 -10.95 -2.99
N ASN A 120 5.30 -10.97 -1.69
CA ASN A 120 4.28 -11.15 -0.67
C ASN A 120 3.33 -9.96 -0.60
N ILE A 121 3.83 -8.72 -0.79
CA ILE A 121 2.98 -7.53 -0.89
C ILE A 121 2.13 -7.57 -2.17
N GLU A 122 2.72 -8.00 -3.30
CA GLU A 122 2.00 -8.18 -4.56
C GLU A 122 0.88 -9.22 -4.42
N ASN A 123 1.18 -10.40 -3.89
CA ASN A 123 0.19 -11.46 -3.64
C ASN A 123 -0.92 -10.98 -2.70
N TYR A 124 -0.59 -10.16 -1.70
CA TYR A 124 -1.59 -9.55 -0.83
C TYR A 124 -2.47 -8.57 -1.61
N LYS A 125 -1.89 -7.74 -2.49
CA LYS A 125 -2.65 -6.85 -3.38
C LYS A 125 -3.54 -7.63 -4.33
N THR A 126 -3.02 -8.66 -5.02
CA THR A 126 -3.80 -9.48 -5.94
C THR A 126 -4.85 -10.33 -5.24
N GLY A 127 -4.62 -10.74 -3.98
CA GLY A 127 -5.63 -11.40 -3.16
C GLY A 127 -6.77 -10.47 -2.72
N LEU A 128 -6.57 -9.14 -2.81
CA LEU A 128 -7.63 -8.13 -2.67
C LEU A 128 -8.31 -7.82 -4.02
N ASP A 129 -7.63 -8.10 -5.13
CA ASP A 129 -8.09 -7.83 -6.51
C ASP A 129 -8.65 -9.07 -7.22
N GLU A 130 -8.46 -10.30 -6.71
CA GLU A 130 -9.12 -11.49 -7.25
C GLU A 130 -10.62 -11.44 -6.96
N PRO A 131 -11.46 -11.70 -7.97
CA PRO A 131 -12.89 -11.84 -7.79
C PRO A 131 -13.12 -13.06 -6.91
N THR A 132 -13.67 -12.84 -5.71
CA THR A 132 -14.29 -13.90 -4.93
C THR A 132 -15.43 -14.47 -5.78
N ALA A 133 -15.09 -15.48 -6.58
CA ALA A 133 -16.00 -16.43 -7.15
C ALA A 133 -16.56 -17.28 -6.01
N ASN A 134 -17.45 -16.68 -5.22
CA ASN A 134 -18.57 -17.37 -4.63
C ASN A 134 -19.79 -16.45 -4.71
N HIS A 135 -20.72 -16.92 -5.54
CA HIS A 135 -21.97 -16.31 -5.90
C HIS A 135 -22.96 -16.31 -4.71
N HIS A 136 -23.87 -15.32 -4.67
CA HIS A 136 -25.00 -15.12 -3.74
C HIS A 136 -24.62 -14.62 -2.33
N ALA A 137 -24.93 -13.40 -1.90
CA ALA A 137 -26.13 -12.61 -2.15
C ALA A 137 -25.81 -11.14 -2.47
N ILE A 138 -26.77 -10.48 -3.11
CA ILE A 138 -26.83 -9.03 -3.27
C ILE A 138 -26.94 -8.44 -1.86
N GLU A 139 -25.82 -8.15 -1.22
CA GLU A 139 -25.77 -7.22 -0.11
C GLU A 139 -25.18 -5.93 -0.66
N THR A 140 -25.99 -4.88 -0.66
CA THR A 140 -25.63 -3.51 -0.97
C THR A 140 -24.21 -3.22 -0.46
N PRO A 141 -23.27 -2.72 -1.30
CA PRO A 141 -21.92 -2.41 -0.85
C PRO A 141 -22.00 -1.57 0.42
N THR A 142 -21.44 -2.10 1.51
CA THR A 142 -21.57 -1.50 2.84
C THR A 142 -21.02 -0.09 2.82
N GLN A 143 -21.60 0.77 3.64
CA GLN A 143 -21.17 2.17 3.70
C GLN A 143 -19.70 2.31 4.09
N GLU A 144 -19.20 1.37 4.89
CA GLU A 144 -17.80 1.29 5.29
C GLU A 144 -16.87 1.12 4.08
N LEU A 145 -17.19 0.20 3.16
CA LEU A 145 -16.40 -0.02 1.95
C LEU A 145 -16.44 1.19 1.01
N THR A 146 -17.61 1.83 0.90
CA THR A 146 -17.76 3.06 0.12
C THR A 146 -16.90 4.19 0.68
N ASN A 147 -16.91 4.38 2.00
CA ASN A 147 -16.09 5.39 2.66
C ASN A 147 -14.59 5.14 2.50
N GLN A 148 -14.16 3.88 2.56
CA GLN A 148 -12.76 3.49 2.33
C GLN A 148 -12.30 3.80 0.90
N ILE A 149 -13.13 3.50 -0.10
CA ILE A 149 -12.84 3.84 -1.50
C ILE A 149 -12.73 5.36 -1.66
N ILE A 150 -13.63 6.12 -1.04
CA ILE A 150 -13.58 7.58 -1.07
C ILE A 150 -12.28 8.13 -0.45
N ASP A 151 -11.87 7.62 0.71
CA ASP A 151 -10.62 8.06 1.36
C ASP A 151 -9.38 7.74 0.52
N ASN A 152 -9.37 6.57 -0.12
CA ASN A 152 -8.29 6.19 -1.03
C ASN A 152 -8.25 7.11 -2.27
N ILE A 153 -9.40 7.48 -2.84
CA ILE A 153 -9.44 8.46 -3.95
C ILE A 153 -8.87 9.80 -3.47
N ILE A 154 -9.34 10.33 -2.33
CA ILE A 154 -8.88 11.63 -1.79
C ILE A 154 -7.37 11.67 -1.60
N PHE A 155 -6.79 10.58 -1.09
CA PHE A 155 -5.34 10.45 -0.90
C PHE A 155 -4.57 10.33 -2.22
N ASN A 156 -5.09 9.57 -3.18
CA ASN A 156 -4.44 9.35 -4.47
C ASN A 156 -4.50 10.59 -5.39
N LEU A 157 -5.46 11.49 -5.21
CA LEU A 157 -5.53 12.75 -5.97
C LEU A 157 -4.26 13.63 -5.86
N THR A 158 -3.45 13.45 -4.81
CA THR A 158 -2.18 14.18 -4.61
C THR A 158 -0.93 13.35 -4.87
N ASN A 159 -1.05 12.02 -4.96
CA ASN A 159 0.09 11.11 -4.95
C ASN A 159 0.18 10.24 -6.22
N ASP A 160 -0.96 9.88 -6.81
CA ASP A 160 -1.05 8.99 -7.99
C ASP A 160 -2.43 9.15 -8.67
N LEU A 161 -2.48 10.01 -9.70
CA LEU A 161 -3.71 10.28 -10.45
C LEU A 161 -4.23 9.02 -11.16
N SER A 162 -3.35 8.13 -11.63
CA SER A 162 -3.76 6.88 -12.28
C SER A 162 -4.47 5.95 -11.31
N ALA A 163 -3.96 5.81 -10.09
CA ALA A 163 -4.62 5.04 -9.03
C ALA A 163 -5.93 5.71 -8.57
N ALA A 164 -6.01 7.05 -8.57
CA ALA A 164 -7.26 7.75 -8.28
C ALA A 164 -8.34 7.45 -9.33
N GLU A 165 -7.97 7.45 -10.61
CA GLU A 165 -8.88 7.16 -11.73
C GLU A 165 -9.49 5.75 -11.64
N GLU A 166 -8.66 4.74 -11.34
CA GLU A 166 -9.09 3.35 -11.18
C GLU A 166 -10.13 3.21 -10.06
N GLN A 167 -9.90 3.86 -8.92
CA GLN A 167 -10.83 3.83 -7.78
C GLN A 167 -12.11 4.63 -8.06
N ILE A 168 -12.05 5.72 -8.83
CA ILE A 168 -13.24 6.46 -9.28
C ILE A 168 -14.13 5.58 -10.16
N LYS A 169 -13.54 4.80 -11.09
CA LYS A 169 -14.28 3.84 -11.92
C LYS A 169 -14.96 2.77 -11.05
N ARG A 170 -14.25 2.26 -10.04
CA ARG A 170 -14.80 1.29 -9.07
C ARG A 170 -15.97 1.87 -8.28
N LEU A 171 -15.85 3.11 -7.78
CA LEU A 171 -16.93 3.81 -7.08
C LEU A 171 -18.14 4.00 -7.99
N SER A 172 -17.91 4.32 -9.27
CA SER A 172 -18.98 4.46 -10.26
C SER A 172 -19.75 3.17 -10.51
N ILE A 173 -19.12 2.00 -10.40
CA ILE A 173 -19.79 0.69 -10.52
C ILE A 173 -20.68 0.44 -9.30
N ILE A 174 -20.17 0.74 -8.11
CA ILE A 174 -20.91 0.62 -6.84
C ILE A 174 -22.18 1.49 -6.84
N ASP A 175 -22.05 2.71 -7.36
CA ASP A 175 -23.12 3.69 -7.36
C ASP A 175 -24.21 3.45 -8.43
N GLN A 176 -24.04 2.46 -9.33
CA GLN A 176 -24.99 2.19 -10.44
C GLN A 176 -26.40 1.84 -9.97
N HIS A 177 -26.53 1.23 -8.79
CA HIS A 177 -27.80 0.75 -8.26
C HIS A 177 -28.59 1.81 -7.48
N ASN A 178 -28.04 3.02 -7.29
CA ASN A 178 -28.72 4.13 -6.62
C ASN A 178 -28.73 5.37 -7.54
N SER A 179 -29.92 5.81 -7.94
CA SER A 179 -30.11 6.92 -8.88
C SER A 179 -29.45 8.24 -8.43
N VAL A 180 -29.39 8.50 -7.12
CA VAL A 180 -28.72 9.69 -6.55
C VAL A 180 -27.20 9.57 -6.67
N ASN A 181 -26.66 8.40 -6.32
CA ASN A 181 -25.22 8.16 -6.35
C ASN A 181 -24.68 8.00 -7.78
N LYS A 182 -25.50 7.52 -8.71
CA LYS A 182 -25.15 7.46 -10.14
C LYS A 182 -24.92 8.85 -10.72
N CYS A 183 -25.78 9.82 -10.40
CA CYS A 183 -25.62 11.22 -10.83
C CYS A 183 -24.30 11.80 -10.29
N PHE A 184 -24.03 11.53 -9.01
CA PHE A 184 -22.80 11.89 -8.34
C PHE A 184 -21.55 11.33 -9.03
N SER A 185 -21.53 10.02 -9.33
CA SER A 185 -20.40 9.36 -9.97
C SER A 185 -20.10 9.91 -11.37
N VAL A 186 -21.14 10.27 -12.14
CA VAL A 186 -20.97 10.93 -13.44
C VAL A 186 -20.32 12.31 -13.27
N GLU A 187 -20.77 13.09 -12.29
CA GLU A 187 -20.18 14.40 -12.01
C GLU A 187 -18.73 14.30 -11.49
N LEU A 188 -18.44 13.27 -10.69
CA LEU A 188 -17.11 12.97 -10.16
C LEU A 188 -16.11 12.64 -11.27
N ILE A 189 -16.50 11.77 -12.20
CA ILE A 189 -15.68 11.42 -13.38
C ILE A 189 -15.42 12.68 -14.20
N HIS A 190 -16.45 13.48 -14.49
CA HIS A 190 -16.27 14.70 -15.27
C HIS A 190 -15.35 15.71 -14.58
N ALA A 191 -15.51 15.93 -13.27
CA ALA A 191 -14.62 16.81 -12.51
C ALA A 191 -13.16 16.32 -12.52
N PHE A 192 -12.96 14.99 -12.45
CA PHE A 192 -11.63 14.38 -12.51
C PHE A 192 -10.98 14.53 -13.90
N GLU A 193 -11.74 14.30 -14.99
CA GLU A 193 -11.27 14.50 -16.37
C GLU A 193 -10.90 15.96 -16.67
N GLN A 194 -11.58 16.91 -16.04
CA GLN A 194 -11.25 18.34 -16.13
C GLN A 194 -10.12 18.78 -15.18
N PHE A 195 -9.49 17.83 -14.46
CA PHE A 195 -8.48 18.09 -13.43
C PHE A 195 -8.94 19.05 -12.32
N ASP A 196 -10.24 19.16 -12.07
CA ASP A 196 -10.81 19.99 -11.01
C ASP A 196 -10.77 19.25 -9.66
N ILE A 197 -9.57 19.13 -9.10
CA ILE A 197 -9.32 18.36 -7.87
C ILE A 197 -10.12 18.89 -6.67
N ARG A 198 -10.41 20.21 -6.64
CA ARG A 198 -11.23 20.80 -5.58
C ARG A 198 -12.65 20.27 -5.66
N LYS A 199 -13.24 20.34 -6.85
CA LYS A 199 -14.58 19.82 -7.10
C LYS A 199 -14.67 18.30 -6.85
N VAL A 200 -13.65 17.53 -7.24
CA VAL A 200 -13.58 16.09 -6.97
C VAL A 200 -13.63 15.81 -5.46
N LYS A 201 -12.88 16.56 -4.63
CA LYS A 201 -12.89 16.39 -3.17
C LYS A 201 -14.22 16.78 -2.55
N ASP A 202 -14.81 17.89 -2.99
CA ASP A 202 -16.11 18.35 -2.48
C ASP A 202 -17.21 17.32 -2.77
N LEU A 203 -17.19 16.78 -3.98
CA LEU A 203 -18.06 15.69 -4.39
C LEU A 203 -17.86 14.47 -3.47
N LEU A 204 -16.63 13.96 -3.33
CA LEU A 204 -16.34 12.81 -2.49
C LEU A 204 -16.82 12.97 -1.03
N ASN A 205 -16.69 14.17 -0.46
CA ASN A 205 -17.21 14.51 0.86
C ASN A 205 -18.75 14.52 0.92
N GLN A 206 -19.43 15.00 -0.13
CA GLN A 206 -20.89 14.93 -0.22
C GLN A 206 -21.37 13.48 -0.26
N ARG A 207 -20.69 12.59 -1.00
CA ARG A 207 -21.04 11.16 -1.08
C ARG A 207 -20.93 10.45 0.27
N LYS A 208 -19.96 10.82 1.12
CA LYS A 208 -19.87 10.35 2.51
C LYS A 208 -21.09 10.76 3.35
N ASN A 209 -21.55 12.00 3.18
CA ASN A 209 -22.64 12.56 3.98
C ASN A 209 -24.04 12.06 3.58
N ILE A 210 -24.25 11.70 2.30
CA ILE A 210 -25.55 11.23 1.79
C ILE A 210 -25.98 9.90 2.43
N SER A 211 -25.03 9.04 2.80
CA SER A 211 -25.32 7.73 3.42
C SER A 211 -25.36 7.73 4.95
N SER A 212 -25.13 8.86 5.62
CA SER A 212 -25.32 9.00 7.07
C SER A 212 -26.75 9.39 7.48
N LYS A 213 -27.70 9.41 6.52
CA LYS A 213 -29.14 9.62 6.75
C LYS A 213 -29.92 8.39 6.31
#